data_AF-A0A925N809-F1
#
_entry.id   AF-A0A925N809-F1
#
_cell.length_a   1.000
_cell.length_b   1.000
_cell.length_c   1.000
_cell.angle_alpha   90.00
_cell.angle_beta   90.00
_cell.angle_gamma   90.00
#
_symmetry.space_group_name_H-M   'P 1'
#
loop_
_entity.id
_entity.type
_entity.pdbx_description
1 polymer ?
#
loop_
_entity_poly.entity_id
_entity_poly.type
_entity_poly.pdbx_seq_one_letter_code
_entity_poly.pdbx_strand_id
1 'polypeptide(L)'
;MTGWRTLSHVVVDPLPADWREQLATRLGQRPRRIGPWAELALYGARLCLDAAQETALPAGVQLRVASLNGPVSATRAVAEQAGTGLPLPFSFMQSQPSQMLAALSQHLGWQGDARFTLCRDPQALLQLAQDECGRGGLLIGWVEDGRRSEWWRLAPPH
;
A
#
# COMPACT_ATOMS: atom_id res chain seq x y z
N MET A 1 -14.67 -6.17 -26.17
CA MET A 1 -14.03 -5.22 -25.23
C MET A 1 -12.96 -6.01 -24.49
N THR A 2 -11.69 -5.83 -24.85
CA THR A 2 -10.59 -6.39 -24.05
C THR A 2 -10.61 -5.65 -22.71
N GLY A 3 -10.92 -6.36 -21.63
CA GLY A 3 -10.94 -5.81 -20.28
C GLY A 3 -9.56 -5.85 -19.65
N TRP A 4 -9.39 -5.12 -18.55
CA TRP A 4 -8.24 -5.27 -17.66
C TRP A 4 -8.07 -6.73 -17.24
N ARG A 5 -6.83 -7.22 -17.25
CA ARG A 5 -6.50 -8.58 -16.80
C ARG A 5 -5.87 -8.55 -15.42
N THR A 6 -6.46 -9.25 -14.47
CA THR A 6 -5.86 -9.47 -13.15
C THR A 6 -4.70 -10.47 -13.28
N LEU A 7 -3.48 -10.02 -13.00
CA LEU A 7 -2.29 -10.88 -12.92
C LEU A 7 -2.22 -11.57 -11.56
N SER A 8 -2.56 -10.86 -10.49
CA SER A 8 -2.70 -11.41 -9.15
C SER A 8 -3.67 -10.59 -8.31
N HIS A 9 -4.27 -11.26 -7.32
CA HIS A 9 -5.11 -10.66 -6.29
C HIS A 9 -4.80 -11.36 -4.97
N VAL A 10 -4.49 -10.57 -3.95
CA VAL A 10 -4.17 -11.06 -2.61
C VAL A 10 -5.05 -10.36 -1.59
N VAL A 11 -5.63 -11.14 -0.68
CA VAL A 11 -6.35 -10.64 0.50
C VAL A 11 -5.66 -11.19 1.74
N VAL A 12 -5.28 -10.29 2.64
CA VAL A 12 -4.79 -10.62 3.99
C VAL A 12 -5.82 -10.13 4.99
N ASP A 13 -6.77 -11.01 5.31
CA ASP A 13 -7.78 -10.83 6.35
C ASP A 13 -8.28 -12.23 6.78
N PRO A 14 -8.00 -12.69 8.01
CA PRO A 14 -7.29 -11.98 9.08
C PRO A 14 -5.78 -11.86 8.82
N LEU A 15 -5.11 -10.95 9.54
CA LEU A 15 -3.64 -10.87 9.54
C LEU A 15 -3.04 -12.09 10.24
N PRO A 16 -2.08 -12.81 9.61
CA PRO A 16 -1.28 -13.83 10.30
C PRO A 16 -0.54 -13.23 11.49
N ALA A 17 -0.40 -13.98 12.59
CA ALA A 17 0.24 -13.45 13.81
C ALA A 17 1.70 -13.00 13.59
N ASP A 18 2.40 -13.65 12.64
CA ASP A 18 3.81 -13.47 12.29
C ASP A 18 4.01 -12.65 11.00
N TRP A 19 3.00 -11.87 10.58
CA TRP A 19 3.05 -11.16 9.28
C TRP A 19 4.25 -10.21 9.17
N ARG A 20 4.74 -9.64 10.28
CA ARG A 20 5.93 -8.77 10.29
C ARG A 20 7.23 -9.55 10.11
N GLU A 21 7.34 -10.73 10.72
CA GLU A 21 8.45 -11.65 10.52
C GLU A 21 8.48 -12.09 9.06
N GLN A 22 7.32 -12.48 8.52
CA GLN A 22 7.17 -12.83 7.12
C GLN A 22 7.53 -11.69 6.17
N LEU A 23 7.19 -10.45 6.51
CA LEU A 23 7.61 -9.25 5.77
C LEU A 23 9.13 -9.09 5.82
N ALA A 24 9.73 -9.19 7.00
CA ALA A 24 11.18 -9.04 7.16
C ALA A 24 11.95 -10.09 6.35
N THR A 25 11.48 -11.34 6.32
CA THR A 25 12.05 -12.39 5.49
C THR A 25 11.97 -12.04 4.00
N ARG A 26 10.82 -11.57 3.52
CA ARG A 26 10.64 -11.18 2.10
C ARG A 26 11.53 -10.01 1.68
N LEU A 27 11.76 -9.07 2.59
CA LEU A 27 12.59 -7.89 2.32
C LEU A 27 14.08 -8.13 2.61
N GLY A 28 14.45 -9.27 3.20
CA GLY A 28 15.79 -9.54 3.72
C GLY A 28 16.18 -8.71 4.94
N GLN A 29 15.32 -7.81 5.40
CA GLN A 29 15.54 -6.95 6.56
C GLN A 29 14.21 -6.41 7.10
N ARG A 30 14.21 -5.97 8.36
CA ARG A 30 13.08 -5.22 8.92
C ARG A 30 13.06 -3.79 8.36
N PRO A 31 11.94 -3.32 7.78
CA PRO A 31 11.77 -1.92 7.44
C PRO A 31 11.98 -1.03 8.66
N ARG A 32 12.63 0.11 8.49
CA ARG A 32 12.92 1.04 9.59
C ARG A 32 12.09 2.31 9.42
N ARG A 33 11.49 2.78 10.52
CA ARG A 33 10.86 4.10 10.65
C ARG A 33 9.59 4.37 9.81
N ILE A 34 9.01 3.37 9.15
CA ILE A 34 7.82 3.55 8.30
C ILE A 34 6.48 3.36 9.04
N GLY A 35 6.49 2.67 10.18
CA GLY A 35 5.32 2.46 11.04
C GLY A 35 4.42 1.28 10.62
N PRO A 36 3.55 0.79 11.52
CA PRO A 36 2.74 -0.43 11.32
C PRO A 36 1.86 -0.45 10.07
N TRP A 37 1.19 0.68 9.78
CA TRP A 37 0.28 0.75 8.64
C TRP A 37 1.03 0.68 7.30
N ALA A 38 2.19 1.34 7.20
CA ALA A 38 3.05 1.24 6.03
C ALA A 38 3.69 -0.15 5.88
N GLU A 39 4.11 -0.77 6.98
CA GLU A 39 4.56 -2.18 6.98
C GLU A 39 3.46 -3.10 6.45
N LEU A 40 2.21 -2.91 6.89
CA LEU A 40 1.06 -3.70 6.44
C LEU A 40 0.80 -3.53 4.95
N ALA A 41 0.82 -2.29 4.46
CA ALA A 41 0.71 -2.00 3.03
C ALA A 41 1.81 -2.71 2.23
N LEU A 42 3.06 -2.61 2.71
CA LEU A 42 4.21 -3.23 2.05
C LEU A 42 4.12 -4.75 2.05
N TYR A 43 3.62 -5.36 3.13
CA TYR A 43 3.39 -6.80 3.21
C TYR A 43 2.39 -7.28 2.16
N GLY A 44 1.20 -6.67 2.09
CA GLY A 44 0.21 -7.06 1.09
C GLY A 44 0.67 -6.81 -0.35
N ALA A 45 1.34 -5.68 -0.61
CA ALA A 45 1.88 -5.36 -1.93
C ALA A 45 2.93 -6.38 -2.36
N ARG A 46 3.87 -6.73 -1.47
CA ARG A 46 4.91 -7.72 -1.74
C ARG A 46 4.34 -9.10 -2.02
N LEU A 47 3.35 -9.54 -1.24
CA LEU A 47 2.61 -10.78 -1.51
C LEU A 47 1.94 -10.77 -2.89
N CYS A 48 1.34 -9.64 -3.26
CA CYS A 48 0.69 -9.49 -4.56
C CYS A 48 1.69 -9.62 -5.72
N LEU A 49 2.88 -9.03 -5.58
CA LEU A 49 3.96 -9.18 -6.56
C LEU A 49 4.56 -10.58 -6.58
N ASP A 50 4.72 -11.21 -5.41
CA ASP A 50 5.15 -12.63 -5.32
C ASP A 50 4.18 -13.53 -6.10
N ALA A 51 2.87 -13.34 -5.92
CA ALA A 51 1.83 -14.07 -6.62
C ALA A 51 1.80 -13.78 -8.14
N ALA A 52 2.19 -12.58 -8.56
CA ALA A 52 2.39 -12.21 -9.97
C ALA A 52 3.76 -12.67 -10.53
N GLN A 53 4.61 -13.30 -9.71
CA GLN A 53 5.98 -13.68 -10.05
C GLN A 53 6.88 -12.49 -10.44
N GLU A 54 6.57 -11.29 -9.93
CA GLU A 54 7.32 -10.06 -10.17
C GLU A 54 8.21 -9.75 -8.96
N THR A 55 9.53 -9.70 -9.11
CA THR A 55 10.44 -9.37 -7.99
C THR A 55 10.46 -7.87 -7.65
N ALA A 56 10.13 -7.02 -8.62
CA ALA A 56 9.94 -5.58 -8.48
C ALA A 56 8.75 -5.14 -9.34
N LEU A 57 8.16 -3.99 -9.02
CA LEU A 57 7.07 -3.43 -9.80
C LEU A 57 7.62 -2.83 -11.11
N PRO A 58 7.17 -3.27 -12.30
CA PRO A 58 7.70 -2.76 -13.56
C PRO A 58 7.58 -1.23 -13.70
N ALA A 59 8.55 -0.63 -14.40
CA ALA A 59 8.53 0.80 -14.68
C ALA A 59 7.26 1.20 -15.45
N GLY A 60 6.66 2.34 -15.08
CA GLY A 60 5.45 2.84 -15.71
C GLY A 60 4.14 2.19 -15.24
N VAL A 61 4.19 1.13 -14.42
CA VAL A 61 3.02 0.68 -13.66
C VAL A 61 2.63 1.80 -12.70
N GLN A 62 1.34 2.11 -12.59
CA GLN A 62 0.87 3.08 -11.60
C GLN A 62 0.62 2.40 -10.25
N LEU A 63 0.90 3.12 -9.16
CA LEU A 63 0.63 2.67 -7.80
C LEU A 63 -0.56 3.45 -7.22
N ARG A 64 -1.58 2.73 -6.74
CA ARG A 64 -2.72 3.31 -6.04
C ARG A 64 -2.89 2.63 -4.71
N VAL A 65 -3.09 3.40 -3.65
CA VAL A 65 -3.42 2.86 -2.34
C VAL A 65 -4.63 3.61 -1.81
N ALA A 66 -5.55 2.88 -1.21
CA ALA A 66 -6.67 3.47 -0.54
C ALA A 66 -6.94 2.85 0.80
N SER A 67 -7.75 3.58 1.55
CA SER A 67 -8.19 3.21 2.87
C SER A 67 -9.48 3.96 3.18
N LEU A 68 -10.31 3.39 4.04
CA LEU A 68 -11.42 4.08 4.65
C LEU A 68 -10.93 5.10 5.68
N ASN A 69 -9.92 4.72 6.48
CA ASN A 69 -9.52 5.48 7.68
C ASN A 69 -8.06 5.98 7.64
N GLY A 70 -7.26 5.52 6.68
CA GLY A 70 -5.83 5.80 6.61
C GLY A 70 -5.08 5.27 7.85
N PRO A 71 -3.95 5.90 8.23
CA PRO A 71 -3.16 5.51 9.40
C PRO A 71 -3.79 6.02 10.71
N VAL A 72 -5.05 5.65 10.97
CA VAL A 72 -5.87 6.21 12.06
C VAL A 72 -5.21 6.10 13.44
N SER A 73 -4.49 5.01 13.72
CA SER A 73 -3.83 4.84 15.03
C SER A 73 -2.67 5.82 15.19
N ALA A 74 -1.87 6.03 14.15
CA ALA A 74 -0.78 7.00 14.17
C ALA A 74 -1.32 8.43 14.22
N THR A 75 -2.38 8.73 13.48
CA THR A 75 -3.06 10.04 13.52
C THR A 75 -3.59 10.35 14.92
N ARG A 76 -4.21 9.38 15.59
CA ARG A 76 -4.68 9.55 16.97
C ARG A 76 -3.53 9.81 17.94
N ALA A 77 -2.47 9.01 17.88
CA ALA A 77 -1.30 9.18 18.75
C ALA A 77 -0.64 10.56 18.57
N VAL A 78 -0.56 11.06 17.33
CA VAL A 78 -0.04 12.41 17.05
C VAL A 78 -0.96 13.50 17.61
N ALA A 79 -2.27 13.35 17.50
CA ALA A 79 -3.23 14.30 18.06
C ALA A 79 -3.16 14.35 19.59
N GLU A 80 -3.00 13.20 20.26
CA GLU A 80 -2.80 13.11 21.71
C GLU A 80 -1.50 13.80 22.14
N GLN A 81 -0.39 13.58 21.42
CA GLN A 81 0.88 14.29 21.67
C GLN A 81 0.71 15.80 21.50
N ALA A 82 0.01 16.24 20.46
CA ALA A 82 -0.25 17.65 20.19
C ALA A 82 -0.98 18.37 21.34
N GLY A 83 -1.83 17.64 22.08
CA GLY A 83 -2.51 18.16 23.28
C GLY A 83 -1.58 18.40 24.48
N THR A 84 -0.37 17.86 24.46
CA THR A 84 0.61 17.93 25.57
C THR A 84 1.94 18.59 25.16
N GLY A 85 2.12 18.94 23.89
CA GLY A 85 3.34 19.51 23.33
C GLY A 85 3.41 19.37 21.81
N LEU A 86 4.59 19.50 21.22
CA LEU A 86 4.77 19.23 19.79
C LEU A 86 4.89 17.71 19.55
N PRO A 87 4.26 17.17 18.48
CA PRO A 87 4.40 15.76 18.16
C PRO A 87 5.85 15.44 17.77
N LEU A 88 6.30 14.25 18.14
CA LEU A 88 7.63 13.78 17.77
C LEU A 88 7.71 13.61 16.24
N PRO A 89 8.84 13.99 15.60
CA PRO A 89 8.95 13.95 14.14
C PRO A 89 8.60 12.58 13.53
N PHE A 90 9.08 11.48 14.11
CA PHE A 90 8.79 10.15 13.58
C PHE A 90 7.32 9.75 13.74
N SER A 91 6.67 10.11 14.85
CA SER A 91 5.24 9.87 15.05
C SER A 91 4.43 10.63 14.02
N PHE A 92 4.77 11.90 13.78
CA PHE A 92 4.12 12.71 12.75
C PHE A 92 4.33 12.14 11.34
N MET A 93 5.56 11.74 10.99
CA MET A 93 5.83 11.16 9.67
C MET A 93 5.06 9.86 9.42
N GLN A 94 4.88 9.02 10.45
CA GLN A 94 4.12 7.76 10.34
C GLN A 94 2.62 7.96 10.17
N SER A 95 2.07 9.13 10.49
CA SER A 95 0.67 9.46 10.20
C SER A 95 0.45 9.98 8.77
N GLN A 96 1.51 10.15 7.98
CA GLN A 96 1.41 10.67 6.61
C GLN A 96 1.30 9.53 5.59
N PRO A 97 0.25 9.50 4.73
CA PRO A 97 0.16 8.54 3.65
C PRO A 97 1.30 8.61 2.63
N SER A 98 1.91 9.79 2.47
CA SER A 98 3.09 9.97 1.63
C SER A 98 4.28 9.14 2.08
N GLN A 99 4.43 8.88 3.40
CA GLN A 99 5.50 8.01 3.90
C GLN A 99 5.28 6.55 3.55
N MET A 100 4.04 6.07 3.60
CA MET A 100 3.72 4.74 3.10
C MET A 100 4.05 4.61 1.60
N LEU A 101 3.67 5.60 0.78
CA LEU A 101 3.99 5.58 -0.64
C LEU A 101 5.51 5.57 -0.89
N ALA A 102 6.28 6.39 -0.16
CA ALA A 102 7.73 6.39 -0.26
C ALA A 102 8.34 5.02 0.09
N ALA A 103 7.85 4.38 1.16
CA ALA A 103 8.29 3.06 1.56
C ALA A 103 7.97 1.99 0.50
N LEU A 104 6.77 2.02 -0.08
CA LEU A 104 6.39 1.14 -1.18
C LEU A 104 7.30 1.36 -2.39
N SER A 105 7.51 2.61 -2.80
CA SER A 105 8.39 2.94 -3.94
C SER A 105 9.79 2.36 -3.75
N GLN A 106 10.38 2.58 -2.57
CA GLN A 106 11.71 2.08 -2.25
C GLN A 106 11.78 0.55 -2.27
N HIS A 107 10.86 -0.12 -1.57
CA HIS A 107 10.93 -1.57 -1.37
C HIS A 107 10.40 -2.40 -2.54
N LEU A 108 9.58 -1.81 -3.41
CA LEU A 108 9.09 -2.46 -4.63
C LEU A 108 9.96 -2.13 -5.86
N GLY A 109 11.03 -1.34 -5.70
CA GLY A 109 11.92 -0.92 -6.80
C GLY A 109 11.21 -0.05 -7.83
N TRP A 110 10.18 0.68 -7.41
CA TRP A 110 9.23 1.31 -8.32
C TRP A 110 9.54 2.80 -8.58
N GLN A 111 9.27 3.23 -9.81
CA GLN A 111 9.39 4.62 -10.26
C GLN A 111 8.17 4.98 -11.14
N GLY A 112 7.42 6.03 -10.77
CA GLY A 112 6.24 6.47 -11.53
C GLY A 112 5.26 7.34 -10.74
N ASP A 113 3.98 7.23 -11.09
CA ASP A 113 2.84 7.91 -10.42
C ASP A 113 2.21 7.04 -9.30
N ALA A 114 2.28 7.54 -8.06
CA ALA A 114 1.77 6.92 -6.85
C ALA A 114 0.78 7.85 -6.18
N ARG A 115 -0.39 7.33 -5.82
CA ARG A 115 -1.42 8.12 -5.13
C ARG A 115 -2.05 7.36 -3.99
N PHE A 116 -2.38 8.11 -2.96
CA PHE A 116 -3.21 7.66 -1.87
C PHE A 116 -4.58 8.34 -1.93
N THR A 117 -5.64 7.57 -1.68
CA THR A 117 -7.01 8.08 -1.66
C THR A 117 -7.77 7.57 -0.44
N LEU A 118 -8.39 8.48 0.31
CA LEU A 118 -9.42 8.10 1.28
C LEU A 118 -10.74 7.93 0.52
N CYS A 119 -11.32 6.74 0.56
CA CYS A 119 -12.64 6.51 -0.03
C CYS A 119 -13.46 5.48 0.74
N ARG A 120 -14.76 5.44 0.47
CA ARG A 120 -15.70 4.46 1.03
C ARG A 120 -16.09 3.37 0.04
N ASP A 121 -15.84 3.61 -1.25
CA ASP A 121 -16.24 2.75 -2.34
C ASP A 121 -14.99 2.23 -3.07
N PRO A 122 -14.54 1.00 -2.75
CA PRO A 122 -13.41 0.35 -3.42
C PRO A 122 -13.64 0.12 -4.91
N GLN A 123 -14.90 -0.09 -5.34
CA GLN A 123 -15.22 -0.35 -6.74
C GLN A 123 -15.09 0.91 -7.58
N ALA A 124 -15.64 2.04 -7.10
CA ALA A 124 -15.49 3.32 -7.77
C ALA A 124 -14.02 3.74 -7.88
N LEU A 125 -13.22 3.47 -6.85
CA LEU A 125 -11.78 3.72 -6.89
C LEU A 125 -11.06 2.84 -7.91
N LEU A 126 -11.36 1.54 -7.95
CA LEU A 126 -10.78 0.63 -8.93
C LEU A 126 -11.08 1.10 -10.35
N GLN A 127 -12.32 1.51 -10.61
CA GLN A 127 -12.73 2.03 -11.91
C GLN A 127 -11.99 3.33 -12.26
N LEU A 128 -11.93 4.30 -11.33
CA LEU A 128 -11.16 5.53 -11.53
C LEU A 128 -9.68 5.24 -11.82
N ALA A 129 -9.08 4.33 -11.06
CA ALA A 129 -7.68 3.95 -11.27
C ALA A 129 -7.46 3.28 -12.62
N GLN A 130 -8.40 2.47 -13.10
CA GLN A 130 -8.37 1.86 -14.43
C GLN A 130 -8.51 2.90 -15.55
N ASP A 131 -9.36 3.91 -15.37
CA ASP A 131 -9.60 4.97 -16.35
C ASP A 131 -8.41 5.94 -16.46
N GLU A 132 -7.73 6.21 -15.34
CA GLU A 132 -6.53 7.06 -15.31
C GLU A 132 -5.24 6.32 -15.70
N CYS A 133 -5.28 4.98 -15.69
CA CYS A 133 -4.07 4.20 -15.90
C CYS A 133 -3.68 4.14 -17.37
N GLY A 134 -2.43 4.53 -17.65
CA GLY A 134 -1.82 4.35 -18.96
C GLY A 134 -1.51 2.88 -19.27
N ARG A 135 -0.77 2.65 -20.36
CA ARG A 135 -0.43 1.30 -20.85
C ARG A 135 0.56 0.52 -19.98
N GLY A 136 1.03 1.08 -18.86
CA GLY A 136 1.99 0.42 -17.96
C GLY A 136 1.36 -0.58 -17.01
N GLY A 137 0.04 -0.50 -16.76
CA GLY A 137 -0.67 -1.34 -15.81
C GLY A 137 -0.77 -0.73 -14.41
N LEU A 138 -1.43 -1.44 -13.49
CA LEU A 138 -1.80 -0.93 -12.18
C LEU A 138 -1.41 -1.92 -11.07
N LEU A 139 -0.87 -1.40 -9.97
CA LEU A 139 -0.89 -2.04 -8.66
C LEU A 139 -1.77 -1.20 -7.74
N ILE A 140 -2.90 -1.76 -7.31
CA ILE A 140 -3.87 -1.07 -6.46
C ILE A 140 -4.09 -1.83 -5.16
N GLY A 141 -4.06 -1.12 -4.03
CA GLY A 141 -4.20 -1.69 -2.70
C GLY A 141 -5.28 -1.03 -1.85
N TRP A 142 -5.96 -1.81 -1.02
CA TRP A 142 -6.82 -1.38 0.06
C TRP A 142 -6.22 -1.78 1.40
N VAL A 143 -5.92 -0.81 2.27
CA VAL A 143 -5.19 -1.04 3.52
C VAL A 143 -5.92 -0.42 4.70
N GLU A 144 -6.37 -1.26 5.63
CA GLU A 144 -6.99 -0.85 6.89
C GLU A 144 -6.05 -1.13 8.05
N ASP A 145 -5.74 -0.07 8.81
CA ASP A 145 -4.83 -0.10 9.93
C ASP A 145 -5.16 -1.21 10.95
N GLY A 146 -4.16 -2.03 11.25
CA GLY A 146 -4.26 -3.17 12.17
C GLY A 146 -5.23 -4.29 11.74
N ARG A 147 -5.80 -4.25 10.53
CA ARG A 147 -6.91 -5.14 10.16
C ARG A 147 -6.70 -5.90 8.87
N ARG A 148 -6.49 -5.21 7.75
CA ARG A 148 -6.58 -5.82 6.41
C ARG A 148 -5.59 -5.19 5.45
N SER A 149 -5.04 -6.02 4.57
CA SER A 149 -4.38 -5.56 3.36
C SER A 149 -4.86 -6.38 2.17
N GLU A 150 -5.39 -5.71 1.15
CA GLU A 150 -5.83 -6.35 -0.09
C GLU A 150 -5.23 -5.64 -1.30
N TRP A 151 -4.80 -6.39 -2.31
CA TRP A 151 -4.06 -5.84 -3.44
C TRP A 151 -4.39 -6.56 -4.74
N TRP A 152 -4.45 -5.79 -5.83
CA TRP A 152 -4.56 -6.30 -7.20
C TRP A 152 -3.40 -5.80 -8.05
N ARG A 153 -2.81 -6.71 -8.82
CA ARG A 153 -1.91 -6.40 -9.91
C ARG A 153 -2.65 -6.59 -11.22
N LEU A 154 -2.83 -5.53 -12.01
CA LEU A 154 -3.61 -5.53 -13.24
C LEU A 154 -2.76 -5.14 -14.45
N ALA A 155 -2.94 -5.86 -15.55
CA ALA A 155 -2.42 -5.50 -16.86
C ALA A 155 -3.51 -4.84 -17.72
N PRO A 156 -3.16 -3.80 -18.50
CA PRO A 156 -4.12 -3.16 -19.38
C PRO A 156 -4.55 -4.13 -20.49
N PRO A 157 -5.68 -3.86 -21.14
CA PRO A 157 -6.08 -4.62 -22.32
C PRO A 157 -5.05 -4.46 -23.45
N HIS A 158 -4.82 -5.56 -24.18
CA HIS A 158 -3.98 -5.58 -25.38
C HIS A 158 -4.60 -4.78 -26.51
#